data_AF-A0A2U0DSX8-F1
#
_entry.id   AF-A0A2U0DSX8-F1
#
_cell.length_a   1.000
_cell.length_b   1.000
_cell.length_c   1.000
_cell.angle_alpha   90.00
_cell.angle_beta   90.00
_cell.angle_gamma   90.00
#
_symmetry.space_group_name_H-M   'P 1'
#
loop_
_entity.id
_entity.type
_entity.pdbx_description
1 polymer ?
#
loop_
_entity_poly.entity_id
_entity_poly.type
_entity_poly.pdbx_seq_one_letter_code
_entity_poly.pdbx_strand_id
1 'polypeptide(L)'
;MTKLNTKICSDVALCTLIRKNRQQGFEKLYRTYGCILYGLALQSVSSKDLAEEIVQQTFVNVLKKIDHFSDQKYSFQVWMIQNLIITIKEFLSEKHIDYNFTLQNFPEFKFELKQQIPTYPSQTEINSF
;
A
#
# COMPACT_ATOMS: atom_id res chain seq x y z
N MET A 1 -14.81 25.94 -9.29
CA MET A 1 -13.40 25.77 -8.87
C MET A 1 -13.29 25.87 -7.34
N THR A 2 -13.63 24.81 -6.59
CA THR A 2 -13.75 24.90 -5.11
C THR A 2 -13.37 23.64 -4.33
N LYS A 3 -13.04 22.51 -4.99
CA LYS A 3 -12.76 21.23 -4.32
C LYS A 3 -11.29 21.04 -3.88
N LEU A 4 -10.35 21.83 -4.39
CA LEU A 4 -8.92 21.66 -4.07
C LEU A 4 -8.54 22.30 -2.73
N ASN A 5 -9.11 23.47 -2.42
CA ASN A 5 -8.67 24.29 -1.28
C ASN A 5 -9.10 23.71 0.08
N THR A 6 -10.25 23.03 0.12
CA THR A 6 -10.76 22.33 1.32
C THR A 6 -9.93 21.10 1.70
N LYS A 7 -9.33 20.41 0.72
CA LYS A 7 -8.60 19.16 0.95
C LYS A 7 -7.21 19.39 1.54
N ILE A 8 -6.50 20.41 1.05
CA ILE A 8 -5.17 20.81 1.56
C ILE A 8 -5.24 21.25 3.03
N CYS A 9 -6.31 21.96 3.41
CA CYS A 9 -6.54 22.37 4.80
C CYS A 9 -6.76 21.16 5.75
N SER A 10 -7.43 20.11 5.25
CA SER A 10 -7.65 18.87 6.00
C SER A 10 -6.36 18.10 6.26
N ASP A 11 -5.42 18.12 5.32
CA ASP A 11 -4.15 17.38 5.42
C ASP A 11 -3.22 18.02 6.48
N VAL A 12 -3.16 19.35 6.53
CA VAL A 12 -2.41 20.10 7.57
C VAL A 12 -3.02 19.89 8.96
N ALA A 13 -4.35 19.87 9.05
CA ALA A 13 -5.06 19.61 10.30
C ALA A 13 -4.77 18.21 10.84
N LEU A 14 -4.73 17.19 9.98
CA LEU A 14 -4.41 15.81 10.37
C LEU A 14 -2.97 15.69 10.89
N CYS A 15 -2.01 16.30 10.21
CA CYS A 15 -0.61 16.32 10.66
C CYS A 15 -0.47 17.03 12.01
N THR A 16 -1.19 18.14 12.20
CA THR A 16 -1.20 18.87 13.48
C THR A 16 -1.84 18.04 14.60
N LEU A 17 -2.92 17.32 14.30
CA LEU A 17 -3.59 16.44 15.25
C LEU A 17 -2.66 15.30 15.71
N ILE A 18 -1.93 14.68 14.79
CA ILE A 18 -1.01 13.58 15.09
C ILE A 18 0.16 14.05 15.95
N ARG A 19 0.69 15.26 15.73
CA ARG A 19 1.74 15.85 16.58
C ARG A 19 1.25 16.16 18.00
N LYS A 20 0.01 16.62 18.15
CA LYS A 20 -0.58 16.98 19.46
C LYS A 20 -1.10 15.78 20.23
N ASN A 21 -1.68 14.81 19.54
CA ASN A 21 -2.23 13.59 20.10
C ASN A 21 -2.07 12.43 19.11
N ARG A 22 -0.95 11.70 19.27
CA ARG A 22 -0.59 10.55 18.43
C ARG A 22 -1.72 9.54 18.29
N GLN A 23 -2.44 9.23 19.38
CA GLN A 23 -3.49 8.21 19.39
C GLN A 23 -4.72 8.67 18.59
N GLN A 24 -5.27 9.85 18.89
CA GLN A 24 -6.45 10.36 18.18
C GLN A 24 -6.15 10.64 16.70
N GLY A 25 -4.96 11.18 16.43
CA GLY A 25 -4.50 11.40 15.06
C GLY A 25 -4.39 10.11 14.27
N PHE A 26 -3.85 9.05 14.88
CA PHE A 26 -3.78 7.72 14.26
C PHE A 26 -5.16 7.13 14.00
N GLU A 27 -6.08 7.19 14.96
CA GLU A 27 -7.44 6.69 14.76
C GLU A 27 -8.14 7.39 13.58
N LYS A 28 -8.00 8.72 13.50
CA LYS A 28 -8.55 9.50 12.39
C LYS A 28 -7.94 9.11 11.05
N LEU A 29 -6.61 8.92 11.03
CA LEU A 29 -5.85 8.48 9.86
C LEU A 29 -6.35 7.11 9.38
N TYR A 30 -6.46 6.14 10.29
CA TYR A 30 -6.91 4.79 10.00
C TYR A 30 -8.35 4.77 9.48
N ARG A 31 -9.27 5.50 10.13
CA ARG A 31 -10.67 5.64 9.68
C ARG A 31 -10.80 6.25 8.28
N THR A 32 -9.88 7.14 7.91
CA THR A 32 -9.93 7.87 6.64
C THR A 32 -9.35 7.07 5.48
N TYR A 33 -8.21 6.39 5.70
CA TYR A 33 -7.46 5.73 4.63
C TYR A 33 -7.53 4.21 4.65
N GLY A 34 -7.87 3.58 5.78
CA GLY A 34 -7.79 2.13 5.97
C GLY A 34 -8.53 1.33 4.90
N CYS A 35 -9.78 1.71 4.61
CA CYS A 35 -10.59 1.02 3.59
C CYS A 35 -9.98 1.10 2.18
N ILE A 36 -9.51 2.29 1.78
CA ILE A 36 -8.91 2.50 0.45
C ILE A 36 -7.58 1.73 0.35
N LEU A 37 -6.72 1.82 1.37
CA LEU A 37 -5.43 1.13 1.35
C LEU A 37 -5.60 -0.39 1.36
N TYR A 38 -6.57 -0.90 2.12
CA TYR A 38 -6.90 -2.32 2.12
C TYR A 38 -7.41 -2.80 0.76
N GLY A 39 -8.32 -2.06 0.12
CA GLY A 39 -8.80 -2.41 -1.22
C GLY A 39 -7.67 -2.48 -2.25
N LEU A 40 -6.76 -1.51 -2.23
CA LEU A 40 -5.59 -1.48 -3.12
C LEU A 40 -4.58 -2.60 -2.81
N ALA A 41 -4.33 -2.87 -1.53
CA ALA A 41 -3.46 -3.97 -1.11
C ALA A 41 -4.03 -5.31 -1.56
N LEU A 42 -5.32 -5.55 -1.30
CA LEU A 42 -6.03 -6.77 -1.68
C LEU A 42 -6.00 -6.98 -3.19
N GLN A 43 -6.21 -5.92 -3.99
CA GLN A 43 -6.07 -6.00 -5.44
C GLN A 43 -4.65 -6.38 -5.87
N SER A 44 -3.64 -5.94 -5.13
CA SER A 44 -2.23 -6.15 -5.47
C SER A 44 -1.73 -7.56 -5.15
N VAL A 45 -2.20 -8.16 -4.05
CA VAL A 45 -1.70 -9.46 -3.57
C VAL A 45 -2.71 -10.60 -3.62
N SER A 46 -3.98 -10.30 -3.89
CA SER A 46 -5.08 -11.29 -3.99
C SER A 46 -5.22 -12.22 -2.78
N SER A 47 -4.73 -11.79 -1.61
CA SER A 47 -4.77 -12.52 -0.35
C SER A 47 -5.16 -11.57 0.77
N LYS A 48 -6.15 -11.94 1.58
CA LYS A 48 -6.64 -11.11 2.68
C LYS A 48 -5.57 -10.96 3.77
N ASP A 49 -4.94 -12.07 4.15
CA ASP A 49 -3.93 -12.09 5.20
C ASP A 49 -2.73 -11.21 4.84
N LEU A 50 -2.23 -11.34 3.60
CA LEU A 50 -1.11 -10.52 3.11
C LEU A 50 -1.53 -9.04 3.00
N ALA A 51 -2.75 -8.75 2.56
CA ALA A 51 -3.25 -7.39 2.45
C ALA A 51 -3.36 -6.71 3.83
N GLU A 52 -3.84 -7.42 4.84
CA GLU A 52 -3.91 -6.91 6.22
C GLU A 52 -2.51 -6.60 6.77
N GLU A 53 -1.55 -7.51 6.60
CA GLU A 53 -0.17 -7.33 7.04
C GLU A 53 0.49 -6.11 6.36
N ILE A 54 0.33 -5.97 5.04
CA ILE A 54 0.83 -4.83 4.28
C ILE A 54 0.23 -3.51 4.76
N VAL A 55 -1.09 -3.47 5.00
CA VAL A 55 -1.76 -2.25 5.48
C VAL A 55 -1.25 -1.86 6.87
N GLN A 56 -1.12 -2.82 7.79
CA GLN A 56 -0.57 -2.58 9.12
C GLN A 56 0.85 -2.02 9.04
N GLN A 57 1.72 -2.65 8.24
CA GLN A 57 3.09 -2.20 8.02
C GLN A 57 3.13 -0.80 7.40
N THR A 58 2.22 -0.51 6.45
CA THR A 58 2.11 0.80 5.82
C THR A 58 1.83 1.89 6.86
N PHE A 59 0.88 1.65 7.77
CA PHE A 59 0.56 2.60 8.83
C PHE A 59 1.72 2.80 9.83
N VAL A 60 2.43 1.73 10.19
CA VAL A 60 3.64 1.82 11.02
C VAL A 60 4.70 2.67 10.34
N ASN A 61 4.93 2.45 9.05
CA ASN A 61 5.89 3.22 8.25
C ASN A 61 5.49 4.69 8.12
N VAL A 62 4.20 4.97 7.91
CA VAL A 62 3.66 6.33 7.84
C VAL A 62 3.84 7.06 9.17
N LEU A 63 3.50 6.44 10.30
CA LEU A 63 3.64 7.06 11.62
C LEU A 63 5.09 7.44 11.94
N LYS A 64 6.07 6.68 11.44
CA LYS A 64 7.50 7.02 11.58
C LYS A 64 7.91 8.24 10.75
N LYS A 65 7.22 8.51 9.64
CA LYS A 65 7.59 9.55 8.65
C LYS A 65 6.71 10.80 8.72
N ILE A 66 5.54 10.73 9.37
CA ILE A 66 4.49 11.76 9.31
C ILE A 66 4.90 13.11 9.87
N ASP A 67 5.84 13.13 10.82
CA ASP A 67 6.34 14.37 11.40
C ASP A 67 7.05 15.24 10.32
N HIS A 68 7.61 14.61 9.29
CA HIS A 68 8.29 15.23 8.13
C HIS A 68 7.37 15.52 6.94
N PHE A 69 6.06 15.32 7.06
CA PHE A 69 5.12 15.55 5.96
C PHE A 69 4.93 17.04 5.59
N SER A 70 5.44 17.98 6.39
CA SER A 70 5.05 19.41 6.34
C SER A 70 5.26 20.15 5.01
N ASP A 71 5.98 19.61 4.03
CA ASP A 71 6.31 20.29 2.76
C ASP A 71 6.00 19.47 1.50
N GLN A 72 5.02 18.57 1.53
CA GLN A 72 4.75 17.73 0.36
C GLN A 72 4.05 18.51 -0.77
N LYS A 73 4.64 18.45 -1.98
CA LYS A 73 4.03 18.91 -3.26
C LYS A 73 2.71 18.19 -3.60
N TYR A 74 2.39 17.10 -2.90
CA TYR A 74 1.27 16.22 -3.19
C TYR A 74 0.33 16.12 -2.00
N SER A 75 -0.97 15.91 -2.26
CA SER A 75 -1.95 15.68 -1.20
C SER A 75 -1.59 14.48 -0.32
N PHE A 76 -2.05 14.48 0.92
CA PHE A 76 -1.77 13.41 1.87
C PHE A 76 -2.28 12.05 1.37
N GLN A 77 -3.41 12.02 0.63
CA GLN A 77 -3.88 10.80 -0.04
C GLN A 77 -2.85 10.22 -1.02
N VAL A 78 -2.21 11.08 -1.82
CA VAL A 78 -1.17 10.65 -2.78
C VAL A 78 0.00 10.02 -2.02
N TRP A 79 0.41 10.68 -0.94
CA TRP A 79 1.51 10.20 -0.10
C TRP A 79 1.19 8.88 0.62
N MET A 80 -0.05 8.67 1.08
CA MET A 80 -0.47 7.40 1.68
C MET A 80 -0.39 6.24 0.69
N ILE A 81 -0.90 6.44 -0.53
CA ILE A 81 -0.83 5.41 -1.57
C ILE A 81 0.61 5.17 -2.00
N GLN A 82 1.46 6.20 -2.06
CA GLN A 82 2.88 6.04 -2.33
C GLN A 82 3.56 5.16 -1.27
N ASN A 83 3.29 5.41 0.02
CA ASN A 83 3.81 4.56 1.11
C ASN A 83 3.28 3.13 1.02
N LEU A 84 2.03 2.93 0.59
CA LEU A 84 1.47 1.60 0.36
C LEU A 84 2.22 0.87 -0.76
N ILE A 85 2.43 1.52 -1.92
CA ILE A 85 3.17 0.91 -3.04
C ILE A 85 4.58 0.52 -2.62
N ILE A 86 5.27 1.38 -1.87
CA ILE A 86 6.61 1.08 -1.32
C ILE A 86 6.54 -0.15 -0.42
N THR A 87 5.58 -0.18 0.51
CA THR A 87 5.41 -1.30 1.45
C THR A 87 5.08 -2.61 0.74
N ILE A 88 4.24 -2.60 -0.31
CA ILE A 88 3.94 -3.79 -1.12
C ILE A 88 5.22 -4.31 -1.79
N LYS A 89 6.04 -3.42 -2.37
CA LYS A 89 7.29 -3.81 -3.03
C LYS A 89 8.27 -4.44 -2.04
N GLU A 90 8.49 -3.81 -0.90
CA GLU A 90 9.32 -4.32 0.18
C GLU A 90 8.83 -5.71 0.64
N PHE A 91 7.53 -5.83 0.91
CA PHE A 91 6.90 -7.06 1.37
C PHE A 91 7.05 -8.23 0.37
N LEU A 92 6.75 -7.98 -0.91
CA LEU A 92 6.86 -9.02 -1.94
C LEU A 92 8.33 -9.43 -2.15
N SER A 93 9.26 -8.49 -2.10
CA SER A 93 10.69 -8.77 -2.18
C SER A 93 11.19 -9.60 -0.98
N GLU A 94 10.76 -9.30 0.24
CA GLU A 94 11.10 -10.06 1.45
C GLU A 94 10.56 -11.50 1.41
N LYS A 95 9.38 -11.71 0.81
CA LYS A 95 8.77 -13.04 0.64
C LYS A 95 9.29 -13.78 -0.60
N HIS A 96 10.23 -13.21 -1.35
CA HIS A 96 10.72 -13.75 -2.63
C HIS A 96 9.60 -14.04 -3.64
N ILE A 97 8.55 -13.21 -3.64
CA ILE A 97 7.45 -13.30 -4.60
C ILE A 97 7.79 -12.43 -5.79
N ASP A 98 7.93 -13.05 -6.96
CA ASP A 98 8.14 -12.32 -8.20
C ASP A 98 6.89 -11.53 -8.61
N TYR A 99 7.07 -10.29 -9.04
CA TYR A 99 5.99 -9.44 -9.50
C TYR A 99 6.43 -8.52 -10.65
N ASN A 100 5.46 -8.11 -11.47
CA ASN A 100 5.60 -6.92 -12.30
C ASN A 100 4.82 -5.76 -11.67
N PHE A 101 5.37 -4.56 -11.75
CA PHE A 101 4.70 -3.33 -11.29
C PHE A 101 4.52 -2.36 -12.47
N THR A 102 3.30 -1.91 -12.68
CA THR A 102 2.96 -0.93 -13.71
C THR A 102 2.28 0.27 -13.08
N LEU A 103 2.73 1.47 -13.45
CA LEU A 103 2.10 2.74 -13.09
C LEU A 103 1.66 3.42 -14.38
N GLN A 104 0.35 3.57 -14.58
CA GLN A 104 -0.18 4.28 -15.75
C GLN A 104 -0.34 5.76 -15.45
N ASN A 105 -1.34 6.11 -14.63
CA ASN A 105 -1.60 7.48 -14.19
C ASN A 105 -2.04 7.44 -12.72
N PHE A 106 -1.26 8.03 -11.82
CA PHE A 106 -1.58 7.99 -10.39
C PHE A 106 -3.03 8.46 -10.11
N PRO A 107 -3.84 7.73 -9.33
CA PRO A 107 -3.50 6.57 -8.47
C PRO A 107 -3.62 5.18 -9.14
N GLU A 108 -3.68 5.09 -10.46
CA GLU A 108 -3.81 3.83 -11.20
C GLU A 108 -2.46 3.11 -11.34
N PHE A 109 -2.28 2.07 -10.52
CA PHE A 109 -1.15 1.15 -10.55
C PHE A 109 -1.63 -0.30 -10.45
N LYS A 110 -0.78 -1.25 -10.87
CA LYS A 110 -1.08 -2.68 -10.79
C LYS A 110 0.17 -3.47 -10.38
N PHE A 111 -0.06 -4.51 -9.58
CA PHE A 111 0.90 -5.56 -9.29
C PHE A 111 0.40 -6.85 -9.93
N GLU A 112 1.26 -7.48 -10.72
CA GLU A 112 0.98 -8.78 -11.34
C GLU A 112 1.94 -9.79 -10.72
N LEU A 113 1.43 -10.60 -9.78
CA LEU A 113 2.22 -11.65 -9.15
C LEU A 113 2.50 -12.76 -10.17
N LYS A 114 3.77 -13.07 -10.40
CA LYS A 114 4.15 -14.21 -11.23
C LYS A 114 3.92 -15.46 -10.38
N GLN A 115 2.89 -16.24 -10.72
CA GLN A 115 2.70 -17.53 -10.09
C GLN A 115 3.95 -18.37 -10.37
N GLN A 116 4.60 -18.87 -9.33
CA GLN A 116 5.45 -20.04 -9.45
C GLN A 116 4.52 -21.17 -9.86
N ILE A 117 4.45 -21.49 -11.16
CA ILE A 117 3.93 -22.78 -11.59
C ILE A 117 4.84 -23.79 -10.86
N PRO A 118 4.33 -24.64 -9.95
CA PRO A 118 5.11 -25.79 -9.56
C PRO A 118 5.25 -26.60 -10.85
N THR A 119 6.45 -26.59 -11.43
CA THR A 119 6.80 -27.47 -12.53
C THR A 119 6.75 -28.89 -11.95
N TYR A 120 5.57 -29.48 -11.89
CA TYR A 120 5.46 -30.92 -11.73
C TYR A 120 6.11 -31.49 -12.99
N PRO A 121 7.18 -32.30 -12.87
CA PRO A 121 7.70 -33.00 -14.02
C PRO A 121 6.54 -33.82 -14.58
N SER A 122 6.18 -33.55 -15.84
CA SER A 122 5.24 -34.37 -16.59
C SER A 122 5.69 -35.82 -16.44
N GLN A 123 4.83 -36.66 -15.86
CA GLN A 123 4.99 -38.11 -15.95
C GLN A 123 4.67 -38.51 -17.39
N THR A 124 5.61 -38.25 -18.28
CA THR A 124 5.68 -38.91 -19.57
C THR A 124 7.04 -39.54 -19.64
N GLU A 125 7.05 -40.83 -19.95
CA GLU A 125 8.24 -41.68 -20.13
C GLU A 125 8.82 -42.20 -18.82
N ILE A 126 8.39 -43.40 -18.43
CA ILE A 126 9.27 -44.56 -18.26
C ILE A 126 8.39 -45.83 -18.37
N ASN A 127 8.56 -46.49 -19.51
CA ASN A 127 8.42 -47.93 -19.76
C ASN A 127 7.02 -48.52 -20.02
N SER A 128 6.63 -48.41 -21.29
CA SER A 128 6.27 -49.59 -22.07
C SER A 128 7.44 -50.59 -22.10
N PHE A 129 7.34 -51.67 -21.32
CA PHE A 129 7.94 -53.00 -21.57
C PHE A 129 7.13 -54.05 -20.81
#